data_AF-S4NYY4-F1
#
_entry.id   AF-S4NYY4-F1
#
_cell.length_a   1.000
_cell.length_b   1.000
_cell.length_c   1.000
_cell.angle_alpha   90.00
_cell.angle_beta   90.00
_cell.angle_gamma   90.00
#
_symmetry.space_group_name_H-M   'P 1'
#
loop_
_entity.id
_entity.type
_entity.pdbx_description
1 polymer ?
#
loop_
_entity_poly.entity_id
_entity_poly.type
_entity_poly.pdbx_seq_one_letter_code
_entity_poly.pdbx_strand_id
1 'polypeptide(L)'
;MTLETVIDSDGVLEPWRAVKQYSRSSADQEIPMCYELRPASVLMRTSAYLLHEIADTTRQVTLADWFHFMWDRFRGIRKDITQQALCCSESIRLVEICARFHAHCAARLADLENTQFDQKLNTDNLTKCLQ
;
A
#
# COMPACT_ATOMS: atom_id res chain seq x y z
N MET A 1 -17.07 -4.21 -1.29
CA MET A 1 -16.47 -5.53 -0.96
C MET A 1 -14.97 -5.31 -0.85
N THR A 2 -14.34 -5.62 0.29
CA THR A 2 -12.94 -5.21 0.50
C THR A 2 -11.99 -6.40 0.30
N LEU A 3 -10.74 -6.10 -0.04
CA LEU A 3 -9.68 -7.09 -0.23
C LEU A 3 -9.27 -7.78 1.09
N GLU A 4 -9.84 -7.36 2.21
CA GLU A 4 -9.52 -7.82 3.56
C GLU A 4 -10.71 -8.43 4.31
N THR A 5 -11.93 -8.41 3.74
CA THR A 5 -13.14 -8.93 4.40
C THR A 5 -13.47 -10.36 3.98
N VAL A 6 -14.16 -11.10 4.84
CA VAL A 6 -14.71 -12.42 4.54
C VAL A 6 -15.72 -12.28 3.38
N ILE A 7 -15.64 -13.19 2.41
CA ILE A 7 -16.56 -13.23 1.26
C ILE A 7 -17.99 -13.46 1.77
N ASP A 8 -18.96 -12.76 1.18
CA ASP A 8 -20.38 -12.83 1.55
C ASP A 8 -20.70 -12.46 3.01
N SER A 9 -19.82 -11.69 3.66
CA SER A 9 -20.06 -11.12 4.99
C SER A 9 -20.37 -9.62 4.93
N ASP A 10 -21.06 -9.11 5.96
CA ASP A 10 -21.34 -7.68 6.15
C ASP A 10 -20.10 -6.90 6.62
N GLY A 11 -19.02 -6.96 5.84
CA GLY A 11 -17.78 -6.22 6.12
C GLY A 11 -16.95 -6.77 7.28
N VAL A 12 -17.13 -8.04 7.63
CA VAL A 12 -16.32 -8.69 8.68
C VAL A 12 -14.89 -8.85 8.17
N LEU A 13 -13.93 -8.28 8.89
CA LEU A 13 -12.51 -8.38 8.57
C LEU A 13 -12.02 -9.83 8.70
N GLU A 14 -11.27 -10.31 7.72
CA GLU A 14 -10.59 -11.59 7.70
C GLU A 14 -9.17 -11.38 8.26
N PRO A 15 -8.86 -11.77 9.52
CA PRO A 15 -7.66 -11.30 10.22
C PRO A 15 -6.34 -11.62 9.50
N TRP A 16 -6.26 -12.77 8.82
CA TRP A 16 -5.08 -13.20 8.07
C TRP A 16 -4.92 -12.50 6.71
N ARG A 17 -5.90 -11.71 6.27
CA ARG A 17 -5.81 -10.85 5.08
C ARG A 17 -5.60 -9.37 5.41
N ALA A 18 -5.83 -8.98 6.67
CA ALA A 18 -5.75 -7.60 7.10
C ALA A 18 -4.33 -7.04 6.95
N VAL A 19 -4.22 -5.86 6.32
CA VAL A 19 -2.98 -5.13 6.17
C VAL A 19 -3.14 -3.75 6.80
N LYS A 20 -2.14 -3.33 7.59
CA LYS A 20 -2.14 -2.02 8.24
C LYS A 20 -2.38 -0.90 7.21
N GLN A 21 -3.44 -0.12 7.43
CA GLN A 21 -3.79 1.05 6.63
C GLN A 21 -2.80 2.20 6.85
N TYR A 22 -2.59 3.02 5.83
CA TYR A 22 -1.85 4.28 5.99
C TYR A 22 -2.62 5.26 6.88
N SER A 23 -2.02 5.65 7.99
CA SER A 23 -2.51 6.77 8.81
C SER A 23 -1.84 8.08 8.38
N ARG A 24 -2.61 9.15 8.18
CA ARG A 24 -2.07 10.48 7.83
C ARG A 24 -1.44 11.15 9.05
N SER A 25 -0.33 11.86 8.84
CA SER A 25 0.25 12.70 9.88
C SER A 25 -0.66 13.90 10.18
N SER A 26 -1.00 14.09 11.45
CA SER A 26 -1.66 15.27 12.00
C SER A 26 -0.75 15.95 13.02
N ALA A 27 -1.05 17.20 13.39
CA ALA A 27 -0.28 17.94 14.40
C ALA A 27 -0.29 17.23 15.77
N ASP A 28 -1.42 16.62 16.10
CA ASP A 28 -1.63 15.89 17.36
C ASP A 28 -1.34 14.38 17.23
N GLN A 29 -0.67 13.95 16.15
CA GLN A 29 -0.42 12.52 15.98
C GLN A 29 0.60 12.04 17.01
N GLU A 30 0.18 11.14 17.88
CA GLU A 30 1.09 10.48 18.82
C GLU A 30 2.22 9.75 18.08
N ILE A 31 3.39 9.74 18.73
CA ILE A 31 4.52 8.94 18.28
C ILE A 31 4.10 7.47 18.38
N PRO A 32 4.16 6.68 17.29
CA PRO A 32 3.72 5.30 17.33
C PRO A 32 4.60 4.50 18.30
N MET A 33 3.96 3.61 19.04
CA MET A 33 4.65 2.65 19.88
C MET A 33 5.37 1.61 19.03
N CYS A 34 6.42 0.98 19.57
CA CYS A 34 7.23 0.00 18.82
C CYS A 34 6.40 -1.16 18.24
N TYR A 35 5.36 -1.60 18.95
CA TYR A 35 4.48 -2.69 18.50
C TYR A 35 3.51 -2.30 17.39
N GLU A 36 3.36 -0.99 17.12
CA GLU A 36 2.54 -0.49 16.01
C GLU A 36 3.33 -0.41 14.70
N LEU A 37 4.67 -0.49 14.76
CA LEU A 37 5.55 -0.43 13.59
C LEU A 37 5.97 -1.83 13.16
N ARG A 38 5.81 -2.14 11.87
CA ARG A 38 6.25 -3.43 11.32
C ARG A 38 7.76 -3.39 11.09
N PRO A 39 8.56 -4.34 11.61
CA PRO A 39 9.98 -4.41 11.32
C PRO A 39 10.25 -4.76 9.84
N ALA A 40 11.47 -4.51 9.36
CA ALA A 40 11.84 -4.67 7.95
C ALA A 40 11.45 -6.03 7.34
N SER A 41 11.66 -7.12 8.06
CA SER A 41 11.31 -8.48 7.61
C SER A 41 9.79 -8.67 7.44
N VAL A 42 8.99 -8.05 8.33
CA VAL A 42 7.53 -8.08 8.24
C VAL A 42 7.05 -7.19 7.10
N LEU A 43 7.66 -6.02 6.88
CA LEU A 43 7.35 -5.17 5.73
C LEU A 43 7.60 -5.88 4.40
N MET A 44 8.73 -6.60 4.28
CA MET A 44 9.01 -7.45 3.11
C MET A 44 7.91 -8.50 2.91
N ARG A 45 7.54 -9.25 3.96
CA ARG A 45 6.46 -10.24 3.89
C ARG A 45 5.12 -9.62 3.51
N THR A 46 4.80 -8.44 4.04
CA THR A 46 3.59 -7.70 3.66
C THR A 46 3.62 -7.32 2.19
N SER A 47 4.73 -6.78 1.69
CA SER A 47 4.85 -6.43 0.27
C SER A 47 4.72 -7.66 -0.64
N ALA A 48 5.28 -8.79 -0.25
CA ALA A 48 5.15 -10.05 -0.97
C ALA A 48 3.68 -10.52 -1.00
N TYR A 49 2.96 -10.45 0.13
CA TYR A 49 1.53 -10.73 0.16
C TYR A 49 0.73 -9.82 -0.77
N LEU A 50 0.98 -8.50 -0.74
CA LEU A 50 0.30 -7.55 -1.64
C LEU A 50 0.55 -7.90 -3.12
N LEU A 51 1.77 -8.25 -3.48
CA LEU A 51 2.10 -8.59 -4.86
C LEU A 51 1.55 -9.95 -5.29
N HIS A 52 1.61 -10.97 -4.44
CA HIS A 52 1.23 -12.33 -4.82
C HIS A 52 -0.28 -12.60 -4.68
N GLU A 53 -0.93 -12.04 -3.67
CA GLU A 53 -2.33 -12.34 -3.36
C GLU A 53 -3.30 -11.26 -3.83
N ILE A 54 -2.83 -10.00 -3.90
CA ILE A 54 -3.71 -8.85 -4.18
C ILE A 54 -3.52 -8.31 -5.59
N ALA A 55 -2.31 -8.29 -6.14
CA ALA A 55 -2.06 -7.68 -7.45
C ALA A 55 -2.85 -8.35 -8.59
N ASP A 56 -2.99 -9.67 -8.54
CA ASP A 56 -3.73 -10.50 -9.50
C ASP A 56 -4.93 -11.20 -8.82
N THR A 57 -5.57 -10.51 -7.89
CA THR A 57 -6.71 -11.06 -7.14
C THR A 57 -7.89 -11.45 -8.04
N THR A 58 -8.56 -12.54 -7.68
CA THR A 58 -9.81 -12.99 -8.32
C THR A 58 -11.06 -12.43 -7.65
N ARG A 59 -10.90 -11.65 -6.57
CA ARG A 59 -12.02 -10.99 -5.88
C ARG A 59 -12.63 -9.93 -6.79
N GLN A 60 -13.96 -9.83 -6.78
CA GLN A 60 -14.69 -8.85 -7.57
C GLN A 60 -14.53 -7.45 -6.96
N VAL A 61 -13.57 -6.68 -7.48
CA VAL A 61 -13.32 -5.28 -7.12
C VAL A 61 -13.10 -4.45 -8.38
N THR A 62 -13.43 -3.16 -8.33
CA THR A 62 -13.10 -2.26 -9.45
C THR A 62 -11.58 -2.03 -9.49
N LEU A 63 -11.04 -1.67 -10.66
CA LEU A 63 -9.62 -1.31 -10.77
C LEU A 63 -9.26 -0.09 -9.90
N ALA A 64 -10.19 0.85 -9.75
CA ALA A 64 -10.01 2.02 -8.88
C ALA A 64 -9.90 1.62 -7.41
N ASP A 65 -10.82 0.78 -6.91
CA ASP A 65 -10.79 0.29 -5.52
C ASP A 65 -9.54 -0.55 -5.25
N TRP A 66 -9.16 -1.41 -6.21
CA TRP A 66 -7.91 -2.18 -6.16
C TRP A 66 -6.69 -1.27 -6.06
N PHE A 67 -6.62 -0.23 -6.91
CA PHE A 67 -5.53 0.73 -6.89
C PHE A 67 -5.48 1.47 -5.55
N HIS A 68 -6.61 2.00 -5.09
CA HIS A 68 -6.69 2.72 -3.83
C HIS A 68 -6.24 1.87 -2.64
N PHE A 69 -6.64 0.59 -2.62
CA PHE A 69 -6.19 -0.35 -1.60
C PHE A 69 -4.67 -0.56 -1.64
N MET A 70 -4.14 -0.97 -2.80
CA MET A 70 -2.71 -1.26 -2.97
C MET A 70 -1.85 -0.03 -2.67
N TRP A 71 -2.26 1.13 -3.20
CA TRP A 71 -1.62 2.42 -2.98
C TRP A 71 -1.57 2.79 -1.50
N ASP A 72 -2.69 2.66 -0.79
CA ASP A 72 -2.76 2.96 0.64
C ASP A 72 -1.81 2.05 1.44
N ARG A 73 -1.83 0.73 1.19
CA ARG A 73 -0.98 -0.22 1.91
C ARG A 73 0.51 -0.01 1.63
N PHE A 74 0.90 0.26 0.38
CA PHE A 74 2.29 0.60 0.05
C PHE A 74 2.72 1.92 0.68
N ARG A 75 1.83 2.92 0.75
CA ARG A 75 2.11 4.17 1.47
C ARG A 75 2.29 3.93 2.97
N GLY A 76 1.52 3.03 3.56
CA GLY A 76 1.70 2.58 4.95
C GLY A 76 3.04 1.88 5.18
N ILE A 77 3.49 1.03 4.26
CA ILE A 77 4.82 0.40 4.29
C ILE A 77 5.93 1.46 4.27
N ARG A 78 5.84 2.44 3.37
CA ARG A 78 6.79 3.55 3.29
C ARG A 78 6.79 4.41 4.56
N LYS A 79 5.62 4.65 5.16
CA LYS A 79 5.53 5.37 6.44
C LYS A 79 6.28 4.63 7.55
N ASP A 80 6.10 3.32 7.66
CA ASP A 80 6.80 2.50 8.67
C ASP A 80 8.33 2.52 8.46
N ILE A 81 8.81 2.55 7.20
CA ILE A 81 10.23 2.72 6.87
C ILE A 81 10.76 4.05 7.41
N THR A 82 10.07 5.15 7.11
CA THR A 82 10.48 6.49 7.54
C THR A 82 10.42 6.65 9.06
N GLN A 83 9.35 6.16 9.72
CA GLN A 83 9.18 6.28 11.17
C GLN A 83 10.24 5.50 11.96
N GLN A 84 10.75 4.40 11.41
CA GLN A 84 11.82 3.61 12.00
C GLN A 84 13.22 4.03 11.51
N ALA A 85 13.33 5.01 10.60
CA ALA A 85 14.56 5.41 9.94
C ALA A 85 15.38 4.22 9.37
N LEU A 86 14.69 3.26 8.73
CA LEU A 86 15.34 2.04 8.24
C LEU A 86 16.30 2.33 7.07
N CYS A 87 17.57 1.99 7.25
CA CYS A 87 18.62 2.08 6.24
C CYS A 87 19.26 0.70 6.02
N CYS A 88 18.57 -0.17 5.28
CA CYS A 88 19.02 -1.54 5.02
C CYS A 88 18.61 -2.02 3.62
N SER A 89 19.12 -3.18 3.22
CA SER A 89 18.84 -3.74 1.89
C SER A 89 17.34 -3.98 1.64
N GLU A 90 16.60 -4.31 2.68
CA GLU A 90 15.16 -4.53 2.68
C GLU A 90 14.40 -3.23 2.43
N SER A 91 14.79 -2.13 3.08
CA SER A 91 14.12 -0.85 2.86
C SER A 91 14.31 -0.34 1.43
N ILE A 92 15.50 -0.54 0.85
CA ILE A 92 15.76 -0.24 -0.57
C ILE A 92 14.83 -1.05 -1.47
N ARG A 93 14.79 -2.38 -1.30
CA ARG A 93 13.91 -3.27 -2.09
C ARG A 93 12.43 -2.87 -1.98
N LEU A 94 11.96 -2.52 -0.78
CA LEU A 94 10.58 -2.08 -0.56
C LEU A 94 10.25 -0.79 -1.33
N VAL A 95 11.17 0.18 -1.32
CA VAL A 95 11.00 1.44 -2.05
C VAL A 95 10.99 1.21 -3.56
N GLU A 96 11.87 0.34 -4.08
CA GLU A 96 11.84 -0.05 -5.49
C GLU A 96 10.53 -0.73 -5.90
N ILE A 97 10.00 -1.63 -5.06
CA ILE A 97 8.69 -2.27 -5.28
C ILE A 97 7.59 -1.21 -5.37
N CYS A 98 7.57 -0.25 -4.45
CA CYS A 98 6.59 0.85 -4.48
C CYS A 98 6.73 1.69 -5.75
N ALA A 99 7.95 2.00 -6.20
CA ALA A 99 8.19 2.72 -7.44
C ALA A 99 7.69 1.94 -8.67
N ARG A 100 7.99 0.63 -8.76
CA ARG A 100 7.50 -0.24 -9.83
C ARG A 100 5.98 -0.34 -9.86
N PHE A 101 5.34 -0.41 -8.69
CA PHE A 101 3.87 -0.37 -8.58
C PHE A 101 3.29 0.91 -9.19
N HIS A 102 3.83 2.08 -8.83
CA HIS A 102 3.36 3.35 -9.37
C HIS A 102 3.60 3.49 -10.88
N ALA A 103 4.76 3.04 -11.37
CA ALA A 103 5.06 3.02 -12.81
C ALA A 103 4.10 2.10 -13.58
N HIS A 104 3.83 0.91 -13.03
CA HIS A 104 2.85 -0.03 -13.60
C HIS A 104 1.44 0.57 -13.65
N CYS A 105 0.98 1.16 -12.55
CA CYS A 105 -0.33 1.79 -12.47
C CYS A 105 -0.48 2.97 -13.42
N ALA A 106 0.58 3.74 -13.65
CA ALA A 106 0.57 4.85 -14.60
C ALA A 106 0.22 4.40 -16.03
N ALA A 107 0.59 3.18 -16.42
CA ALA A 107 0.24 2.59 -17.71
C ALA A 107 -1.08 1.80 -17.65
N ARG A 108 -1.26 0.93 -16.65
CA ARG A 108 -2.43 0.04 -16.51
C ARG A 108 -3.75 0.79 -16.34
N LEU A 109 -3.71 1.97 -15.71
CA LEU A 109 -4.88 2.75 -15.35
C LEU A 109 -5.03 4.02 -16.20
N ALA A 110 -4.28 4.13 -17.30
CA ALA A 110 -4.21 5.35 -18.14
C ALA A 110 -5.58 5.75 -18.74
N ASP A 111 -6.45 4.77 -18.98
CA ASP A 111 -7.77 4.99 -19.58
C ASP A 111 -8.88 5.26 -18.55
N LEU A 112 -8.57 5.22 -17.24
CA LEU A 112 -9.55 5.53 -16.21
C LEU A 112 -9.80 7.04 -16.11
N GLU A 113 -11.02 7.42 -15.72
CA GLU A 113 -11.34 8.82 -15.48
C GLU A 113 -10.53 9.38 -14.31
N ASN A 114 -10.28 10.70 -14.32
CA ASN A 114 -9.51 11.36 -13.26
C ASN A 114 -10.15 11.22 -11.86
N THR A 115 -11.47 11.07 -11.79
CA THR A 115 -12.24 10.78 -10.57
C THR A 115 -11.93 9.40 -9.97
N GLN A 116 -11.49 8.46 -10.80
CA GLN A 116 -11.14 7.09 -10.42
C GLN A 116 -9.63 6.92 -10.21
N PHE A 117 -8.82 7.65 -10.98
CA PHE A 117 -7.37 7.59 -10.91
C PHE A 117 -6.72 8.92 -11.28
N ASP A 118 -6.13 9.58 -10.28
CA ASP A 118 -5.36 10.80 -10.49
C ASP A 118 -3.91 10.48 -10.87
N GLN A 119 -3.64 10.52 -12.19
CA GLN A 119 -2.32 10.27 -12.76
C GLN A 119 -1.24 11.21 -12.22
N LYS A 120 -1.59 12.47 -11.92
CA LYS A 120 -0.64 13.43 -11.36
C LYS A 120 -0.26 13.03 -9.94
N LEU A 121 -1.24 12.71 -9.11
CA LEU A 121 -1.00 12.22 -7.75
C LEU A 121 -0.18 10.91 -7.76
N ASN A 122 -0.47 9.99 -8.69
CA ASN A 122 0.33 8.77 -8.86
C ASN A 122 1.81 9.08 -9.19
N THR A 123 2.03 10.02 -10.11
CA THR A 123 3.38 10.49 -10.50
C THR A 123 4.11 11.17 -9.35
N ASP A 124 3.42 11.96 -8.53
CA ASP A 124 3.99 12.58 -7.34
C ASP A 124 4.42 11.51 -6.31
N ASN A 125 3.65 10.43 -6.14
CA ASN A 125 4.02 9.34 -5.24
C ASN A 125 5.19 8.51 -5.78
N LEU A 126 5.25 8.27 -7.09
CA LEU A 126 6.42 7.69 -7.74
C LEU A 126 7.68 8.53 -7.48
N THR A 127 7.60 9.83 -7.69
CA THR A 127 8.72 10.76 -7.46
C THR A 127 9.17 10.71 -6.00
N LYS A 128 8.23 10.68 -5.05
CA LYS A 128 8.56 10.52 -3.62
C LYS A 128 9.26 9.20 -3.31
N CYS A 129 9.07 8.13 -4.08
CA CYS A 129 9.84 6.89 -3.88
C CYS A 129 11.31 7.05 -4.29
N LEU A 130 11.62 8.00 -5.18
CA LEU A 130 12.95 8.18 -5.76
C LEU A 130 13.78 9.28 -5.07
N GLN A 131 13.19 9.98 -4.10
CA GLN A 131 13.82 11.03 -3.28
C GLN A 131 14.15 10.48 -1.90
#